data_AF-A0A3M4MB39-F1
#
_entry.id   AF-A0A3M4MB39-F1
#
_cell.length_a   1.000
_cell.length_b   1.000
_cell.length_c   1.000
_cell.angle_alpha   90.00
_cell.angle_beta   90.00
_cell.angle_gamma   90.00
#
_symmetry.space_group_name_H-M   'P 1'
#
loop_
_entity.id
_entity.type
_entity.pdbx_description
1 polymer ?
#
loop_
_entity_poly.entity_id
_entity_poly.type
_entity_poly.pdbx_seq_one_letter_code
_entity_poly.pdbx_strand_id
1 'polypeptide(L)'
;MLVNQVQVQDISGLALYRMRLEVTGQPIRRCGGQCIDDGTLDLGQVTAVLDECIDESMRMLATDLMMPTPPLAAQETLRYVLNGQRVVERGYQLANSDKYWRYRNLYGALKSVPVPFEDPLTPAQLQSAYGR
;
A
#
# COMPACT_ATOMS: atom_id res chain seq x y z
N MET A 1 -7.70 -4.23 4.17
CA MET A 1 -7.15 -2.95 3.67
C MET A 1 -7.81 -1.84 4.47
N LEU A 2 -7.02 -1.07 5.21
CA LEU A 2 -7.47 0.12 5.91
C LEU A 2 -7.38 1.28 4.93
N VAL A 3 -8.47 2.02 4.73
CA VAL A 3 -8.50 3.20 3.86
C VAL A 3 -8.92 4.40 4.69
N ASN A 4 -8.03 5.37 4.81
CA ASN A 4 -8.28 6.61 5.53
C ASN A 4 -8.26 7.79 4.55
N GLN A 5 -9.23 8.69 4.70
CA GLN A 5 -9.18 10.00 4.06
C GLN A 5 -8.84 11.04 5.11
N VAL A 6 -7.76 11.78 4.86
CA VAL A 6 -7.32 12.85 5.75
C VAL A 6 -7.48 14.17 5.03
N GLN A 7 -8.05 15.15 5.71
CA GLN A 7 -8.19 16.51 5.22
C GLN A 7 -7.52 17.44 6.22
N VAL A 8 -6.61 18.28 5.73
CA VAL A 8 -6.04 19.39 6.50
C VAL A 8 -6.82 20.64 6.14
N GLN A 9 -7.28 21.34 7.16
CA GLN A 9 -8.00 22.59 7.03
C GLN A 9 -7.21 23.72 7.69
N ASP A 10 -7.38 24.94 7.19
CA ASP A 10 -6.86 26.12 7.89
C ASP A 10 -7.74 26.48 9.10
N ILE A 11 -7.35 27.54 9.81
CA ILE A 11 -8.11 28.03 10.98
C ILE A 11 -9.52 28.53 10.65
N SER A 12 -9.80 28.82 9.38
CA SER A 12 -11.12 29.23 8.88
C SER A 12 -11.97 28.04 8.38
N GLY A 13 -11.44 26.82 8.45
CA GLY A 13 -12.10 25.60 7.99
C GLY A 13 -11.96 25.34 6.48
N LEU A 14 -11.16 26.14 5.77
CA LEU A 14 -10.92 25.93 4.34
C LEU A 14 -9.99 24.74 4.12
N ALA A 15 -10.37 23.88 3.18
CA ALA A 15 -9.59 22.71 2.80
C ALA A 15 -8.27 23.14 2.14
N LEU A 16 -7.15 22.92 2.85
CA LEU A 16 -5.81 23.17 2.30
C LEU A 16 -5.32 21.95 1.51
N TYR A 17 -5.62 20.76 2.00
CA TYR A 17 -5.10 19.51 1.44
C TYR A 17 -6.04 18.35 1.74
N ARG A 18 -6.21 17.44 0.79
CA ARG A 18 -6.96 16.20 0.96
C ARG A 18 -6.16 15.04 0.42
N MET A 19 -6.11 13.96 1.20
CA MET A 19 -5.32 12.80 0.88
C MET A 19 -6.06 11.52 1.21
N ARG A 20 -5.74 10.49 0.42
CA ARG A 20 -6.17 9.11 0.64
C ARG A 20 -4.96 8.28 1.02
N LEU A 21 -5.04 7.62 2.17
CA LEU A 21 -4.04 6.69 2.69
C LEU A 21 -4.62 5.28 2.63
N GLU A 22 -3.85 4.34 2.11
CA GLU A 22 -4.22 2.93 2.10
C GLU A 22 -3.10 2.07 2.69
N VAL A 23 -3.44 1.27 3.69
CA VAL A 23 -2.53 0.28 4.26
C VAL A 23 -3.16 -1.09 4.10
N THR A 24 -2.41 -1.99 3.47
CA THR A 24 -2.80 -3.39 3.41
C THR A 24 -1.88 -4.18 4.32
N GLY A 25 -2.44 -4.79 5.37
CA GLY A 25 -1.74 -5.80 6.16
C GLY A 25 -1.72 -7.15 5.45
N GLN A 26 -0.83 -8.04 5.89
CA GLN A 26 -0.87 -9.42 5.42
C GLN A 26 -2.19 -10.07 5.84
N PRO A 27 -2.84 -10.85 4.96
CA PRO A 27 -4.04 -11.58 5.36
C PRO A 27 -3.67 -12.58 6.47
N ILE A 28 -4.35 -12.52 7.60
CA ILE A 28 -4.37 -13.63 8.57
C ILE A 28 -5.25 -14.73 7.96
N ARG A 29 -4.77 -15.36 6.89
CA ARG A 29 -5.42 -16.52 6.29
C ARG A 29 -4.53 -17.73 6.54
N ARG A 30 -4.81 -18.46 7.62
CA ARG A 30 -4.51 -19.90 7.64
C ARG A 30 -5.57 -20.60 6.81
N CYS A 31 -5.35 -20.65 5.50
CA CYS A 31 -6.08 -21.57 4.63
C CYS A 31 -5.04 -22.46 3.95
N GLY A 32 -4.74 -23.61 4.56
CA GLY A 32 -4.24 -24.75 3.80
C GLY A 32 -5.33 -25.17 2.81
N GLY A 33 -4.95 -25.69 1.65
CA GLY A 33 -5.79 -25.85 0.45
C GLY A 33 -7.08 -26.69 0.56
N GLN A 34 -7.56 -27.04 1.75
CA GLN A 34 -8.88 -27.61 2.01
C GLN A 34 -9.47 -26.93 3.25
N CYS A 35 -10.43 -26.03 3.03
CA CYS A 35 -11.07 -25.23 4.07
C CYS A 35 -11.88 -26.10 5.05
N ILE A 36 -11.34 -26.29 6.25
CA ILE A 36 -12.16 -26.41 7.45
C ILE A 36 -11.76 -25.21 8.32
N ASP A 37 -12.69 -24.28 8.47
CA ASP A 37 -12.62 -23.18 9.43
C ASP A 37 -12.67 -23.79 10.83
N ASP A 38 -11.56 -23.75 11.57
CA ASP A 38 -11.51 -24.23 12.96
C ASP A 38 -12.07 -23.20 13.95
N GLY A 39 -12.58 -22.07 13.46
CA GLY A 39 -13.29 -21.05 14.24
C GLY A 39 -12.41 -20.26 15.21
N THR A 40 -11.08 -20.43 15.17
CA THR A 40 -10.19 -19.80 16.16
C THR A 40 -9.32 -18.71 15.54
N LEU A 41 -9.96 -17.62 15.10
CA LEU A 41 -9.27 -16.35 14.88
C LEU A 41 -8.78 -15.83 16.24
N ASP A 42 -7.50 -16.01 16.52
CA ASP A 42 -6.86 -15.52 17.75
C ASP A 42 -6.97 -13.99 17.83
N LEU A 43 -7.79 -13.51 18.76
CA LEU A 43 -8.06 -12.08 18.95
C LEU A 43 -6.78 -11.28 19.21
N GLY A 44 -5.80 -11.88 19.89
CA GLY A 44 -4.50 -11.23 20.15
C GLY A 44 -3.75 -10.94 18.85
N GLN A 45 -3.62 -11.93 17.97
CA GLN A 45 -3.01 -11.76 16.64
C GLN A 45 -3.78 -10.78 15.75
N VAL A 46 -5.12 -10.83 15.77
CA VAL A 46 -5.95 -9.90 14.98
C VAL A 46 -5.71 -8.46 15.43
N THR A 47 -5.78 -8.23 16.74
CA THR A 47 -5.56 -6.90 17.33
C THR A 47 -4.14 -6.40 17.00
N ALA A 48 -3.12 -7.24 17.15
CA ALA A 48 -1.74 -6.87 16.84
C ALA A 48 -1.55 -6.46 15.37
N VAL A 49 -2.16 -7.17 14.41
CA VAL A 49 -2.09 -6.81 12.99
C VAL A 49 -2.86 -5.52 12.70
N LEU A 50 -3.99 -5.30 13.36
CA LEU A 50 -4.76 -4.06 13.22
C LEU A 50 -3.98 -2.85 13.76
N ASP A 51 -3.42 -2.97 14.97
CA ASP A 51 -2.62 -1.92 15.60
C ASP A 51 -1.42 -1.56 14.71
N GLU A 52 -0.73 -2.56 14.17
CA GLU A 52 0.37 -2.34 13.25
C GLU A 52 -0.07 -1.60 11.96
N CYS A 53 -1.24 -1.94 11.40
CA CYS A 53 -1.77 -1.23 10.23
C CYS A 53 -2.15 0.23 10.55
N ILE A 54 -2.67 0.47 11.74
CA ILE A 54 -3.02 1.82 12.22
C ILE A 54 -1.75 2.65 12.41
N ASP A 55 -0.76 2.11 13.11
CA ASP A 55 0.53 2.78 13.33
C ASP A 55 1.23 3.13 12.01
N GLU A 56 1.22 2.22 11.05
CA GLU A 56 1.76 2.47 9.71
C GLU A 56 0.98 3.58 8.99
N SER A 57 -0.35 3.60 9.10
CA SER A 57 -1.18 4.66 8.51
C SER A 57 -0.86 6.03 9.12
N MET A 58 -0.69 6.09 10.44
CA MET A 58 -0.32 7.31 11.14
C MET A 58 1.10 7.76 10.79
N ARG A 59 2.03 6.82 10.60
CA ARG A 59 3.39 7.11 10.16
C ARG A 59 3.43 7.63 8.72
N MET A 60 2.64 7.05 7.80
CA MET A 60 2.51 7.56 6.44
C MET A 60 1.97 8.99 6.44
N LEU A 61 0.94 9.26 7.25
CA LEU A 61 0.38 10.61 7.40
C LEU A 61 1.46 11.60 7.88
N ALA A 62 2.17 11.26 8.95
CA ALA A 62 3.21 12.12 9.50
C ALA A 62 4.35 12.38 8.50
N THR A 63 4.80 11.34 7.80
CA THR A 63 5.85 11.47 6.78
C THR A 63 5.39 12.36 5.64
N ASP A 64 4.14 12.22 5.21
CA ASP A 64 3.61 13.02 4.10
C ASP A 64 3.50 14.50 4.44
N LEU A 65 3.05 14.83 5.66
CA LEU A 65 2.99 16.21 6.14
C LEU A 65 4.37 16.88 6.18
N MET A 66 5.44 16.09 6.25
CA MET A 66 6.83 16.57 6.27
C MET A 66 7.50 16.58 4.90
N MET A 67 6.92 15.94 3.87
CA MET A 67 7.57 15.80 2.56
C MET A 67 7.12 16.88 1.58
N PRO A 68 8.06 17.50 0.82
CA PRO A 68 7.69 18.34 -0.31
C PRO A 68 7.05 17.50 -1.42
N THR A 69 6.18 18.12 -2.24
CA THR A 69 5.55 17.45 -3.38
C THR A 69 6.61 16.83 -4.29
N PRO A 70 6.55 15.51 -4.57
CA PRO A 70 7.59 14.84 -5.32
C PRO A 70 7.68 15.34 -6.78
N PRO A 71 8.89 15.47 -7.34
CA PRO A 71 9.10 15.92 -8.72
C PRO A 71 8.56 14.91 -9.75
N LEU A 72 8.00 15.41 -10.86
CA LEU A 72 7.33 14.64 -11.91
C LEU A 72 8.20 13.57 -12.63
N ALA A 73 9.52 13.61 -12.47
CA ALA A 73 10.47 12.85 -13.28
C ALA A 73 10.79 11.42 -12.78
N ALA A 74 10.26 10.99 -11.63
CA ALA A 74 10.56 9.68 -11.02
C ALA A 74 9.38 8.68 -11.11
N GLN A 75 8.60 8.73 -12.19
CA GLN A 75 7.45 7.84 -12.37
C GLN A 75 7.89 6.45 -12.80
N GLU A 76 7.43 5.44 -12.07
CA GLU A 76 7.73 4.03 -12.33
C GLU A 76 6.46 3.20 -12.47
N THR A 77 6.58 2.04 -13.12
CA THR A 77 5.53 1.03 -13.17
C THR A 77 5.76 0.07 -12.02
N LEU A 78 4.92 0.16 -11.00
CA LEU A 78 4.96 -0.67 -9.80
C LEU A 78 4.12 -1.92 -10.04
N ARG A 79 4.71 -3.08 -9.76
CA ARG A 79 4.09 -4.39 -9.93
C ARG A 79 4.24 -5.15 -8.63
N TYR A 80 3.19 -5.77 -8.12
CA TYR A 80 3.26 -6.62 -6.93
C TYR A 80 2.08 -7.57 -6.86
N VAL A 81 2.21 -8.65 -6.09
CA VAL A 81 1.12 -9.61 -5.86
C VAL A 81 0.52 -9.37 -4.49
N LEU A 82 -0.76 -9.01 -4.45
CA LEU A 82 -1.51 -8.77 -3.23
C LEU A 82 -2.72 -9.72 -3.18
N ASN A 83 -2.84 -10.50 -2.10
CA ASN A 83 -3.93 -11.48 -1.93
C ASN A 83 -4.09 -12.44 -3.12
N GLY A 84 -2.98 -12.87 -3.73
CA GLY A 84 -2.98 -13.75 -4.92
C GLY A 84 -3.37 -13.05 -6.23
N GLN A 85 -3.61 -11.75 -6.22
CA GLN A 85 -3.90 -10.95 -7.40
C GLN A 85 -2.69 -10.08 -7.77
N ARG A 86 -2.33 -10.06 -9.05
CA ARG A 86 -1.32 -9.12 -9.56
C ARG A 86 -1.91 -7.73 -9.65
N VAL A 87 -1.23 -6.78 -9.03
CA VAL A 87 -1.54 -5.35 -9.09
C VAL A 87 -0.45 -4.67 -9.90
N VAL A 88 -0.87 -3.85 -10.87
CA VAL A 88 0.02 -3.03 -11.69
C VAL A 88 -0.48 -1.60 -11.63
N GLU A 89 0.34 -0.70 -11.07
CA GLU A 89 0.02 0.71 -10.94
C GLU A 89 1.20 1.58 -11.36
N ARG A 90 0.94 2.83 -11.73
CA ARG A 90 2.00 3.83 -11.94
C ARG A 90 2.08 4.74 -10.72
N GLY A 91 3.31 5.09 -10.33
CA GLY A 91 3.52 5.92 -9.16
C GLY A 91 4.98 6.25 -8.90
N TYR A 92 5.22 6.78 -7.72
CA TYR A 92 6.52 7.14 -7.19
C TYR A 92 6.80 6.27 -5.98
N GLN A 93 7.87 5.49 -6.02
CA GLN A 93 8.30 4.74 -4.85
C GLN A 93 8.80 5.72 -3.77
N LEU A 94 8.40 5.47 -2.53
CA LEU A 94 8.83 6.24 -1.37
C LEU A 94 9.84 5.41 -0.56
N ALA A 95 10.49 6.04 0.43
CA ALA A 95 11.33 5.31 1.38
C ALA A 95 10.52 4.18 2.03
N ASN A 96 11.01 2.96 1.89
CA ASN A 96 10.41 1.78 2.51
C ASN A 96 10.54 1.85 4.04
N SER A 97 9.72 1.08 4.75
CA SER A 97 9.99 0.71 6.14
C SER A 97 10.46 -0.73 6.19
N ASP A 98 10.93 -1.16 7.36
CA ASP A 98 11.38 -2.54 7.60
C ASP A 98 10.33 -3.60 7.20
N LYS A 99 9.04 -3.24 7.21
CA LYS A 99 7.93 -4.16 6.95
C LYS A 99 7.06 -3.79 5.75
N TYR A 100 7.07 -2.54 5.30
CA TYR A 100 6.17 -2.06 4.25
C TYR A 100 6.92 -1.39 3.11
N TRP A 101 6.52 -1.75 1.90
CA TRP A 101 6.88 -1.07 0.68
C TRP A 101 5.87 0.05 0.43
N ARG A 102 6.38 1.24 0.12
CA ARG A 102 5.59 2.47 0.08
C ARG A 102 5.66 3.13 -1.28
N TYR A 103 4.53 3.67 -1.72
CA TYR A 103 4.48 4.45 -2.95
C TYR A 103 3.31 5.43 -2.97
N ARG A 104 3.42 6.46 -3.81
CA ARG A 104 2.32 7.37 -4.15
C ARG A 104 1.89 7.12 -5.59
N ASN A 105 0.63 6.79 -5.81
CA ASN A 105 0.11 6.57 -7.16
C ASN A 105 -0.14 7.90 -7.91
N LEU A 106 -0.41 7.82 -9.21
CA LEU A 106 -0.69 9.02 -10.03
C LEU A 106 -1.98 9.77 -9.64
N TYR A 107 -2.88 9.13 -8.88
CA TYR A 107 -4.08 9.76 -8.32
C TYR A 107 -3.80 10.48 -6.99
N GLY A 108 -2.55 10.49 -6.52
CA GLY A 108 -2.14 11.14 -5.29
C GLY A 108 -2.38 10.33 -4.02
N ALA A 109 -2.86 9.09 -4.10
CA ALA A 109 -3.02 8.23 -2.93
C ALA A 109 -1.66 7.65 -2.49
N LEU A 110 -1.35 7.71 -1.20
CA LEU A 110 -0.21 6.97 -0.65
C LEU A 110 -0.66 5.58 -0.24
N LYS A 111 0.18 4.61 -0.53
CA LYS A 111 -0.07 3.21 -0.27
C LYS A 111 1.12 2.55 0.42
N SER A 112 0.84 1.75 1.45
CA SER A 112 1.79 0.84 2.09
C SER A 112 1.32 -0.60 1.94
N VAL A 113 2.20 -1.45 1.40
CA VAL A 113 1.93 -2.87 1.17
C VAL A 113 3.03 -3.75 1.79
N PRO A 114 2.72 -4.93 2.33
CA PRO A 114 3.66 -5.74 3.09
C PRO A 114 4.33 -6.79 2.18
N VAL A 115 4.48 -6.44 0.90
CA VAL A 115 5.01 -7.29 -0.17
C VAL A 115 5.96 -6.47 -1.02
N PRO A 116 7.08 -7.04 -1.49
CA PRO A 116 8.02 -6.34 -2.34
C PRO A 116 7.41 -6.07 -3.73
N PHE A 117 7.93 -5.04 -4.39
CA PHE A 117 7.65 -4.84 -5.80
C PHE A 117 8.39 -5.89 -6.64
N GLU A 118 7.73 -6.37 -7.69
CA GLU A 118 8.35 -7.19 -8.72
C GLU A 118 9.24 -6.30 -9.61
N ASP A 119 10.39 -6.85 -10.00
CA ASP A 119 11.27 -6.18 -10.96
C ASP A 119 10.54 -5.88 -12.29
N PRO A 120 10.95 -4.82 -13.01
CA PRO A 120 10.44 -4.58 -14.35
C PRO A 120 10.74 -5.78 -15.26
N LEU A 121 9.68 -6.45 -15.71
CA LEU A 121 9.76 -7.50 -16.74
C LEU A 121 10.60 -7.03 -17.92
N THR A 122 11.57 -7.86 -18.30
CA THR A 122 12.38 -7.66 -19.50
C THR A 122 11.50 -7.64 -20.76
N PRO A 123 11.96 -7.02 -21.86
CA PRO A 123 11.23 -7.05 -23.14
C PRO A 123 10.84 -8.47 -23.60
N ALA A 124 11.71 -9.46 -23.36
CA ALA A 124 11.43 -10.86 -23.66
C ALA A 124 10.29 -11.45 -22.80
N GLN A 125 10.23 -11.09 -21.52
CA GLN A 125 9.15 -11.51 -20.62
C GLN A 125 7.82 -10.80 -20.95
N LEU A 126 7.87 -9.54 -21.40
CA LEU A 126 6.68 -8.81 -21.90
C LEU A 126 6.11 -9.46 -23.16
N GLN A 127 6.98 -9.84 -24.11
CA GLN A 127 6.58 -10.56 -25.33
C GLN A 127 5.91 -11.91 -24.98
N SER A 128 6.44 -12.63 -23.99
CA SER A 128 5.86 -13.90 -23.53
C SER A 128 4.51 -13.73 -22.82
N ALA A 129 4.35 -12.67 -22.01
CA ALA A 129 3.15 -12.42 -21.22
C ALA A 129 2.00 -11.76 -22.00
N TYR A 130 2.32 -10.90 -22.99
CA TYR A 130 1.35 -10.05 -23.70
C TYR A 130 1.44 -10.12 -25.23
N GLY A 131 2.38 -10.89 -25.80
CA GLY A 131 2.59 -10.97 -27.25
C GLY A 131 1.60 -11.86 -28.00
N ARG A 132 0.31 -11.82 -27.63
CA ARG A 132 -0.79 -12.38 -28.43
C ARG A 132 -1.60 -11.26 -29.06
#